data_AF-A0A843AN89-F1
#
_entry.id   AF-A0A843AN89-F1
#
_cell.length_a   1.000
_cell.length_b   1.000
_cell.length_c   1.000
_cell.angle_alpha   90.00
_cell.angle_beta   90.00
_cell.angle_gamma   90.00
#
_symmetry.space_group_name_H-M   'P 1'
#
loop_
_entity.id
_entity.type
_entity.pdbx_description
1 polymer ?
#
loop_
_entity_poly.entity_id
_entity_poly.type
_entity_poly.pdbx_seq_one_letter_code
_entity_poly.pdbx_strand_id
1 'polypeptide(L)'
;MIEIEVLRFDREKDKEPYFKKYKIEKKYKMKILDALIAINENYNDNLSFRSSCRAGQCGSCALKMNGEVVLACKSEIKDKSKIEPLDFPVIKDLIVDKTKIEEKVANMELFLETDDKDKNNENNESNEYNKDNNYIENNEINDNEVNENEINESNENKEIDENKNKEFKDLKKSSETNNIKLDGCGCPSIIENEECMDTKKVRSCIECYSCLSVCPVIKETKEFAGPYFMRYISKFDFDPRDIGERTKESIDEGLYYCTSCGKCGEICPKEINSFGDAIEKLRAIANMKDLGPLEAHKEVKELISKTGRSVEELDESFIKTVSKEQNKTEKEKASPNSENENKSKKGKIAVFTGCMIDYRLQNVGFALIDVLKKNGIEVDVPEDQICCGSPMLRTGQTEIVENLVLKNKDALSDYDTIITMCAGCGATLKNDYPKYGVNLNVMDISEFLAKNLDTEQMKDLNLKVTYHDPCHLNRGQGIKEEPREILNKIKGVEFIEMEKPDQCCGAGGGVRAAKPEIAFGLGKKKAEMVEELDVDAVISICPFCQYNIQDALNKEGLDNIKVMNILELLKMSYDDK
;
A
#
# COMPACT_ATOMS: atom_id res chain seq x y z
N MET A 1 34.21 7.34 -17.14
CA MET A 1 33.55 8.58 -16.66
C MET A 1 32.04 8.34 -16.63
N ILE A 2 31.33 8.98 -15.71
CA ILE A 2 29.86 9.09 -15.71
C ILE A 2 29.46 10.56 -15.63
N GLU A 3 28.32 10.89 -16.22
CA GLU A 3 27.68 12.20 -16.10
C GLU A 3 26.58 12.14 -15.04
N ILE A 4 26.56 13.10 -14.11
CA ILE A 4 25.57 13.20 -13.03
C ILE A 4 25.03 14.62 -13.02
N GLU A 5 23.71 14.75 -12.87
CA GLU A 5 23.06 16.04 -12.65
C GLU A 5 22.66 16.14 -11.18
N VAL A 6 23.05 17.21 -10.51
CA VAL A 6 22.66 17.45 -9.11
C VAL A 6 21.89 18.76 -9.03
N LEU A 7 20.73 18.73 -8.36
CA LEU A 7 19.96 19.93 -8.06
C LEU A 7 20.77 20.81 -7.09
N ARG A 8 21.05 22.04 -7.51
CA ARG A 8 21.72 23.08 -6.75
C ARG A 8 20.72 24.14 -6.33
N PHE A 9 20.86 24.60 -5.10
CA PHE A 9 20.05 25.68 -4.55
C PHE A 9 20.68 26.18 -3.27
N ASP A 10 20.69 27.47 -3.03
CA ASP A 10 21.02 28.08 -1.74
C ASP A 10 19.92 29.08 -1.40
N ARG A 11 19.11 28.78 -0.37
CA ARG A 11 17.94 29.58 0.01
C ARG A 11 18.27 31.06 0.28
N GLU A 12 19.52 31.36 0.65
CA GLU A 12 19.96 32.73 0.91
C GLU A 12 20.42 33.49 -0.34
N LYS A 13 20.73 32.78 -1.45
CA LYS A 13 21.36 33.37 -2.64
C LYS A 13 20.56 33.19 -3.91
N ASP A 14 19.97 32.02 -4.10
CA ASP A 14 19.31 31.61 -5.33
C ASP A 14 17.82 31.94 -5.28
N LYS A 15 17.27 32.38 -6.41
CA LYS A 15 15.82 32.59 -6.54
C LYS A 15 15.06 31.28 -6.76
N GLU A 16 15.64 30.40 -7.56
CA GLU A 16 15.03 29.13 -7.99
C GLU A 16 16.12 28.04 -8.07
N PRO A 17 15.77 26.76 -7.83
CA PRO A 17 16.70 25.65 -7.97
C PRO A 17 17.10 25.41 -9.44
N TYR A 18 18.32 24.92 -9.67
CA TYR A 18 18.81 24.58 -11.01
C TYR A 18 19.65 23.31 -10.99
N PHE A 19 19.63 22.54 -12.10
CA PHE A 19 20.49 21.38 -12.24
C PHE A 19 21.87 21.76 -12.76
N LYS A 20 22.93 21.26 -12.10
CA LYS A 20 24.32 21.38 -12.58
C LYS A 20 24.86 19.99 -12.92
N LYS A 21 25.53 19.89 -14.07
CA LYS A 21 26.12 18.64 -14.59
C LYS A 21 27.57 18.48 -14.14
N TYR A 22 27.95 17.26 -13.77
CA TYR A 22 29.29 16.90 -13.37
C TYR A 22 29.76 15.65 -14.11
N LYS A 23 31.04 15.61 -14.46
CA LYS A 23 31.70 14.41 -14.99
C LYS A 23 32.69 13.89 -13.97
N ILE A 24 32.47 12.68 -13.48
CA ILE A 24 33.37 12.05 -12.50
C ILE A 24 33.84 10.68 -12.98
N GLU A 25 34.98 10.23 -12.46
CA GLU A 25 35.46 8.88 -12.70
C GLU A 25 34.55 7.85 -12.01
N LYS A 26 34.06 6.86 -12.76
CA LYS A 26 33.20 5.81 -12.21
C LYS A 26 34.06 4.73 -11.57
N LYS A 27 33.84 4.47 -10.28
CA LYS A 27 34.44 3.33 -9.56
C LYS A 27 33.48 2.13 -9.51
N TYR A 28 34.03 0.95 -9.27
CA TYR A 28 33.21 -0.26 -9.10
C TYR A 28 32.29 -0.12 -7.88
N LYS A 29 30.98 -0.41 -8.06
CA LYS A 29 29.94 -0.29 -7.02
C LYS A 29 29.87 1.07 -6.31
N MET A 30 30.28 2.14 -7.01
CA MET A 30 30.28 3.50 -6.48
C MET A 30 28.88 3.88 -5.99
N LYS A 31 28.77 4.32 -4.73
CA LYS A 31 27.50 4.77 -4.17
C LYS A 31 27.25 6.23 -4.53
N ILE A 32 25.99 6.65 -4.44
CA ILE A 32 25.62 8.06 -4.66
C ILE A 32 26.43 8.96 -3.71
N LEU A 33 26.59 8.54 -2.44
CA LEU A 33 27.38 9.30 -1.47
C LEU A 33 28.85 9.48 -1.91
N ASP A 34 29.48 8.44 -2.46
CA ASP A 34 30.85 8.53 -3.00
C ASP A 34 30.92 9.49 -4.19
N ALA A 35 29.89 9.49 -5.04
CA ALA A 35 29.80 10.41 -6.17
C ALA A 35 29.68 11.88 -5.74
N LEU A 36 28.86 12.16 -4.71
CA LEU A 36 28.72 13.51 -4.17
C LEU A 36 30.02 14.02 -3.51
N ILE A 37 30.75 13.13 -2.83
CA ILE A 37 32.08 13.44 -2.27
C ILE A 37 33.06 13.74 -3.41
N ALA A 38 33.14 12.88 -4.42
CA ALA A 38 34.03 13.06 -5.57
C ALA A 38 33.73 14.35 -6.36
N ILE A 39 32.46 14.77 -6.43
CA ILE A 39 32.09 16.07 -7.02
C ILE A 39 32.72 17.22 -6.23
N ASN A 40 32.60 17.21 -4.90
CA ASN A 40 33.22 18.25 -4.07
C ASN A 40 34.74 18.25 -4.19
N GLU A 41 35.39 17.09 -4.17
CA GLU A 41 36.84 16.96 -4.30
C GLU A 41 37.36 17.44 -5.66
N ASN A 42 36.67 17.09 -6.75
CA ASN A 42 37.13 17.40 -8.11
C ASN A 42 36.78 18.81 -8.58
N TYR A 43 35.67 19.38 -8.11
CA TYR A 43 35.13 20.65 -8.61
C TYR A 43 35.17 21.79 -7.59
N ASN A 44 35.46 21.51 -6.31
CA ASN A 44 35.43 22.49 -5.20
C ASN A 44 34.11 23.29 -5.14
N ASP A 45 32.99 22.62 -5.42
CA ASP A 45 31.70 23.27 -5.69
C ASP A 45 30.84 23.50 -4.43
N ASN A 46 31.37 23.11 -3.26
CA ASN A 46 30.74 23.24 -1.94
C ASN A 46 29.29 22.72 -1.89
N LEU A 47 29.04 21.60 -2.57
CA LEU A 47 27.78 20.88 -2.61
C LEU A 47 27.43 20.37 -1.22
N SER A 48 26.21 20.67 -0.76
CA SER A 48 25.76 20.37 0.59
C SER A 48 24.83 19.15 0.62
N PHE A 49 25.17 18.16 1.45
CA PHE A 49 24.38 16.96 1.65
C PHE A 49 24.64 16.38 3.05
N ARG A 50 23.70 15.61 3.59
CA ARG A 50 23.87 14.94 4.89
C ARG A 50 24.51 13.56 4.74
N SER A 51 25.49 13.27 5.60
CA SER A 51 26.14 11.97 5.72
C SER A 51 26.57 11.76 7.16
N SER A 52 26.00 10.75 7.83
CA SER A 52 26.40 10.35 9.18
C SER A 52 26.98 8.93 9.19
N CYS A 53 26.18 7.88 9.45
CA CYS A 53 26.71 6.53 9.67
C CYS A 53 27.30 5.82 8.43
N ARG A 54 26.94 6.24 7.20
CA ARG A 54 27.30 5.61 5.91
C ARG A 54 26.95 4.11 5.77
N ALA A 55 26.20 3.54 6.70
CA ALA A 55 25.85 2.12 6.73
C ALA A 55 24.35 1.83 6.52
N GLY A 56 23.55 2.87 6.19
CA GLY A 56 22.09 2.77 6.05
C GLY A 56 21.34 2.60 7.37
N GLN A 57 21.96 2.96 8.50
CA GLN A 57 21.37 2.80 9.83
C GLN A 57 20.72 4.07 10.38
N CYS A 58 21.20 5.25 10.00
CA CYS A 58 20.73 6.51 10.57
C CYS A 58 19.75 7.28 9.67
N GLY A 59 19.47 6.82 8.45
CA GLY A 59 18.56 7.49 7.49
C GLY A 59 18.99 8.87 6.94
N SER A 60 20.02 9.50 7.51
CA SER A 60 20.42 10.90 7.23
C SER A 60 20.68 11.25 5.77
N CYS A 61 21.18 10.32 4.96
CA CYS A 61 21.54 10.54 3.57
C CYS A 61 20.40 10.20 2.59
N ALA A 62 19.15 10.21 3.05
CA ALA A 62 17.98 10.02 2.21
C ALA A 62 17.82 11.20 1.23
N LEU A 63 17.62 10.88 -0.04
CA LEU A 63 17.47 11.83 -1.16
C LEU A 63 16.74 11.13 -2.32
N LYS A 64 16.55 11.80 -3.46
CA LYS A 64 15.98 11.18 -4.66
C LYS A 64 17.05 10.96 -5.74
N MET A 65 16.96 9.83 -6.42
CA MET A 65 17.70 9.55 -7.66
C MET A 65 16.68 9.26 -8.77
N ASN A 66 16.66 10.10 -9.81
CA ASN A 66 15.71 10.03 -10.91
C ASN A 66 14.25 10.04 -10.41
N GLY A 67 13.91 10.94 -9.49
CA GLY A 67 12.58 11.01 -8.86
C GLY A 67 12.30 9.97 -7.76
N GLU A 68 13.07 8.88 -7.66
CA GLU A 68 12.84 7.82 -6.67
C GLU A 68 13.65 8.03 -5.39
N VAL A 69 13.02 7.89 -4.23
CA VAL A 69 13.70 8.10 -2.93
C VAL A 69 14.62 6.92 -2.61
N VAL A 70 15.85 7.23 -2.23
CA VAL A 70 16.90 6.25 -1.93
C VAL A 70 17.79 6.72 -0.78
N LEU A 71 18.54 5.79 -0.18
CA LEU A 71 19.65 6.14 0.72
C LEU A 71 20.94 6.27 -0.08
N ALA A 72 21.53 7.46 -0.11
CA ALA A 72 22.74 7.73 -0.89
C ALA A 72 23.93 6.80 -0.58
N CYS A 73 24.04 6.33 0.66
CA CYS A 73 25.11 5.41 1.08
C CYS A 73 24.87 3.94 0.69
N LYS A 74 23.66 3.57 0.25
CA LYS A 74 23.32 2.19 -0.14
C LYS A 74 23.16 2.04 -1.65
N SER A 75 22.59 3.05 -2.30
CA SER A 75 22.27 2.99 -3.72
C SER A 75 23.48 3.28 -4.59
N GLU A 76 23.64 2.47 -5.64
CA GLU A 76 24.69 2.66 -6.64
C GLU A 76 24.32 3.78 -7.61
N ILE A 77 25.29 4.64 -7.90
CA ILE A 77 25.12 5.71 -8.88
C ILE A 77 25.14 5.14 -10.29
N LYS A 78 24.25 5.64 -11.15
CA LYS A 78 24.19 5.27 -12.57
C LYS A 78 24.64 6.45 -13.44
N ASP A 79 25.04 6.14 -14.67
CA ASP A 79 25.30 7.20 -15.65
C ASP A 79 24.01 7.96 -15.94
N LYS A 80 24.10 9.27 -16.10
CA LYS A 80 22.97 10.20 -16.31
C LYS A 80 21.97 10.25 -15.15
N SER A 81 22.38 9.85 -13.96
CA SER A 81 21.55 10.00 -12.76
C SER A 81 21.30 11.47 -12.45
N LYS A 82 20.03 11.81 -12.19
CA LYS A 82 19.59 13.07 -11.59
C LYS A 82 19.45 12.89 -10.08
N ILE A 83 20.13 13.72 -9.30
CA ILE A 83 20.12 13.68 -7.84
C ILE A 83 19.40 14.91 -7.32
N GLU A 84 18.41 14.69 -6.47
CA GLU A 84 17.49 15.70 -5.95
C GLU A 84 17.32 15.53 -4.43
N PRO A 85 16.99 16.60 -3.68
CA PRO A 85 16.60 16.48 -2.28
C PRO A 85 15.29 15.69 -2.12
N LEU A 86 14.93 15.34 -0.89
CA LEU A 86 13.58 14.88 -0.56
C LEU A 86 12.54 16.01 -0.78
N ASP A 87 11.27 15.66 -0.90
CA ASP A 87 10.16 16.61 -1.18
C ASP A 87 9.77 17.44 0.06
N PHE A 88 10.73 18.25 0.53
CA PHE A 88 10.62 19.20 1.63
C PHE A 88 11.28 20.53 1.19
N PRO A 89 11.03 21.65 1.90
CA PRO A 89 11.71 22.90 1.60
C PRO A 89 13.24 22.73 1.63
N VAL A 90 13.92 23.13 0.57
CA VAL A 90 15.38 22.98 0.45
C VAL A 90 16.06 24.12 1.21
N ILE A 91 17.02 23.79 2.07
CA ILE A 91 17.90 24.77 2.72
C ILE A 91 19.06 25.09 1.79
N LYS A 92 19.81 24.04 1.41
CA LYS A 92 20.92 24.14 0.48
C LYS A 92 21.18 22.80 -0.21
N ASP A 93 21.18 22.81 -1.54
CA ASP A 93 21.42 21.67 -2.43
C ASP A 93 20.55 20.45 -2.07
N LEU A 94 21.13 19.45 -1.40
CA LEU A 94 20.44 18.21 -1.01
C LEU A 94 20.03 18.20 0.46
N ILE A 95 20.24 19.30 1.19
CA ILE A 95 19.80 19.48 2.58
C ILE A 95 18.43 20.15 2.60
N VAL A 96 17.50 19.49 3.28
CA VAL A 96 16.12 19.96 3.46
C VAL A 96 15.83 20.40 4.88
N ASP A 97 14.83 21.28 5.01
CA ASP A 97 14.25 21.76 6.25
C ASP A 97 13.24 20.74 6.79
N LYS A 98 13.48 20.28 8.01
CA LYS A 98 12.66 19.30 8.73
C LYS A 98 12.06 19.90 10.01
N THR A 99 12.28 21.19 10.27
CA THR A 99 11.95 21.82 11.55
C THR A 99 10.47 21.65 11.91
N LYS A 100 9.55 21.78 10.95
CA LYS A 100 8.11 21.55 11.21
C LYS A 100 7.77 20.13 11.65
N ILE A 101 8.52 19.14 11.16
CA ILE A 101 8.33 17.74 11.54
C ILE A 101 8.88 17.55 12.95
N GLU A 102 10.08 18.07 13.21
CA GLU A 102 10.74 18.01 14.53
C GLU A 102 9.91 18.71 15.61
N GLU A 103 9.35 19.89 15.33
CA GLU A 103 8.43 20.61 16.21
C GLU A 103 7.16 19.81 16.49
N LYS A 104 6.57 19.20 15.45
CA LYS A 104 5.38 18.35 15.61
C LYS A 104 5.68 17.15 16.50
N VAL A 105 6.79 16.44 16.23
CA VAL A 105 7.27 15.32 17.05
C VAL A 105 7.51 15.77 18.50
N ALA A 106 8.14 16.93 18.71
CA ALA A 106 8.40 17.44 20.06
C ALA A 106 7.12 17.79 20.84
N ASN A 107 6.04 18.15 20.14
CA ASN A 107 4.74 18.46 20.74
C ASN A 107 3.86 17.22 20.92
N MET A 108 4.24 16.06 20.37
CA MET A 108 3.57 14.80 20.67
C MET A 108 4.07 14.27 22.01
N GLU A 109 3.21 13.60 22.77
CA GLU A 109 3.55 13.04 24.09
C GLU A 109 4.33 11.71 23.93
N LEU A 110 5.56 11.79 23.41
CA LEU A 110 6.35 10.65 22.92
C LEU A 110 7.09 9.86 24.02
N PHE A 111 6.45 9.67 25.16
CA PHE A 111 6.92 8.84 26.27
C PHE A 111 5.82 7.83 26.62
N LEU A 112 6.18 6.71 27.24
CA LEU A 112 5.16 5.79 27.76
C LEU A 112 4.39 6.51 28.86
N GLU A 113 3.10 6.68 28.65
CA GLU A 113 2.22 7.12 29.72
C GLU A 113 1.92 5.92 30.61
N THR A 114 2.10 6.06 31.92
CA THR A 114 1.87 5.02 32.92
C THR A 114 1.06 5.59 34.10
N ASP A 115 0.36 4.71 34.84
CA ASP A 115 -0.43 5.11 36.01
C ASP A 115 0.45 5.79 37.09
N ASP A 116 -0.08 6.86 37.70
CA ASP A 116 0.60 7.78 38.62
C ASP A 116 1.10 7.18 39.96
N LYS A 117 1.11 5.85 40.14
CA LYS A 117 1.68 5.24 41.35
C LYS A 117 3.22 5.39 41.43
N ASP A 118 3.90 5.60 40.30
CA ASP A 118 5.36 5.77 40.26
C ASP A 118 5.83 7.22 40.50
N LYS A 119 4.97 8.24 40.31
CA LYS A 119 5.34 9.64 40.60
C LYS A 119 5.59 9.93 42.09
N ASN A 120 5.10 9.07 42.98
CA ASN A 120 5.34 9.19 44.42
C ASN A 120 6.68 8.58 44.88
N ASN A 121 7.38 7.79 44.05
CA ASN A 121 8.69 7.24 44.39
C ASN A 121 9.86 8.06 43.83
N GLU A 122 9.70 8.76 42.71
CA GLU A 122 10.78 9.59 42.14
C GLU A 122 11.07 10.87 42.94
N ASN A 123 10.11 11.34 43.76
CA ASN A 123 10.31 12.50 44.62
C ASN A 123 11.13 12.21 45.90
N ASN A 124 11.63 10.99 46.11
CA ASN A 124 12.49 10.64 47.26
C ASN A 124 13.91 10.18 46.91
N GLU A 125 14.27 10.03 45.63
CA GLU A 125 15.65 9.65 45.23
C GLU A 125 16.37 10.69 44.36
N SER A 126 15.73 11.81 44.02
CA SER A 126 16.36 12.88 43.22
C SER A 126 17.22 13.86 44.04
N ASN A 127 17.55 13.58 45.31
CA ASN A 127 18.33 14.48 46.17
C ASN A 127 19.68 13.93 46.67
N GLU A 128 20.16 12.77 46.19
CA GLU A 128 21.45 12.23 46.65
C GLU A 128 22.42 11.73 45.55
N TYR A 129 22.16 12.03 44.26
CA TYR A 129 23.11 11.76 43.16
C TYR A 129 23.77 13.02 42.59
N ASN A 130 23.90 14.09 43.40
CA ASN A 130 24.71 15.26 43.08
C ASN A 130 25.56 15.67 44.28
N LYS A 131 26.44 14.77 44.70
CA LYS A 131 27.70 15.09 45.38
C LYS A 131 28.54 13.83 45.41
N ASP A 132 29.81 14.01 45.06
CA ASP A 132 30.89 13.04 45.16
C ASP A 132 30.94 12.02 44.01
N ASN A 133 31.78 12.29 43.00
CA ASN A 133 33.17 11.82 43.14
C ASN A 133 34.10 12.27 42.02
N ASN A 134 35.31 12.55 42.48
CA ASN A 134 36.48 12.92 41.72
C ASN A 134 36.96 11.78 40.80
N TYR A 135 37.73 12.18 39.80
CA TYR A 135 38.80 11.42 39.18
C TYR A 135 39.39 10.34 40.11
N ILE A 136 39.33 9.08 39.67
CA ILE A 136 40.29 8.04 40.07
C ILE A 136 40.66 7.24 38.81
N GLU A 137 41.97 7.22 38.55
CA GLU A 137 42.68 6.45 37.52
C GLU A 137 42.63 4.94 37.79
N ASN A 138 42.76 4.17 36.71
CA ASN A 138 43.37 2.84 36.58
C ASN A 138 43.11 1.78 37.67
N ASN A 139 42.60 0.61 37.28
CA ASN A 139 43.37 -0.64 37.32
C ASN A 139 42.64 -1.84 36.67
N GLU A 140 43.42 -2.55 35.86
CA GLU A 140 43.47 -4.02 35.67
C GLU A 140 42.22 -4.77 35.18
N ILE A 141 42.26 -5.06 33.88
CA ILE A 141 41.51 -6.12 33.21
C ILE A 141 42.15 -7.46 33.60
N ASN A 142 41.36 -8.36 34.18
CA ASN A 142 41.71 -9.78 34.24
C ASN A 142 40.87 -10.52 33.21
N ASP A 143 41.58 -11.05 32.21
CA ASP A 143 41.10 -12.02 31.24
C ASP A 143 40.76 -13.33 31.96
N ASN A 144 39.60 -13.90 31.65
CA ASN A 144 39.38 -15.33 31.73
C ASN A 144 38.48 -15.79 30.58
N GLU A 145 39.10 -16.56 29.71
CA GLU A 145 38.52 -17.32 28.61
C GLU A 145 37.46 -18.32 29.09
N VAL A 146 36.35 -18.47 28.34
CA VAL A 146 35.72 -19.79 28.16
C VAL A 146 35.12 -19.90 26.74
N ASN A 147 35.84 -20.67 25.91
CA ASN A 147 35.47 -21.64 24.87
C ASN A 147 34.31 -21.39 23.88
N GLU A 148 34.72 -21.34 22.62
CA GLU A 148 33.95 -21.73 21.43
C GLU A 148 33.82 -23.27 21.33
N ASN A 149 32.64 -23.72 20.88
CA ASN A 149 32.27 -24.98 20.20
C ASN A 149 30.73 -25.10 20.38
N GLU A 150 29.85 -25.40 19.42
CA GLU A 150 29.91 -25.99 18.09
C GLU A 150 28.59 -25.62 17.37
N ILE A 151 28.63 -25.60 16.04
CA ILE A 151 27.51 -25.38 15.13
C ILE A 151 26.56 -26.58 15.17
N ASN A 152 25.25 -26.33 15.19
CA ASN A 152 24.26 -27.26 14.62
C ASN A 152 23.12 -26.48 13.96
N GLU A 153 23.18 -26.44 12.63
CA GLU A 153 22.06 -26.09 11.75
C GLU A 153 21.03 -27.22 11.75
N SER A 154 19.77 -26.93 12.11
CA SER A 154 18.58 -27.53 11.47
C SER A 154 17.28 -27.05 12.12
N ASN A 155 16.31 -26.74 11.24
CA ASN A 155 14.86 -26.58 11.47
C ASN A 155 14.33 -25.18 11.87
N GLU A 156 14.38 -24.21 10.95
CA GLU A 156 13.60 -22.95 11.06
C GLU A 156 12.37 -22.86 10.12
N ASN A 157 12.05 -23.89 9.33
CA ASN A 157 11.00 -23.78 8.29
C ASN A 157 9.66 -24.49 8.60
N LYS A 158 9.25 -24.60 9.88
CA LYS A 158 7.93 -25.17 10.22
C LYS A 158 7.08 -24.43 11.28
N GLU A 159 7.59 -23.41 11.97
CA GLU A 159 6.84 -22.69 13.02
C GLU A 159 6.16 -21.37 12.54
N ILE A 160 6.27 -21.03 11.26
CA ILE A 160 5.74 -19.76 10.72
C ILE A 160 4.22 -19.82 10.41
N ASP A 161 3.60 -21.00 10.40
CA ASP A 161 2.22 -21.17 9.93
C ASP A 161 1.14 -21.28 11.02
N GLU A 162 1.48 -21.50 12.29
CA GLU A 162 0.46 -21.58 13.37
C GLU A 162 0.18 -20.23 14.06
N ASN A 163 1.04 -19.22 13.91
CA ASN A 163 0.92 -17.92 14.61
C ASN A 163 -0.04 -16.90 13.96
N LYS A 164 -0.59 -17.16 12.75
CA LYS A 164 -1.34 -16.15 11.98
C LYS A 164 -2.81 -15.97 12.41
N ASN A 165 -3.39 -16.95 13.11
CA ASN A 165 -4.74 -16.85 13.70
C ASN A 165 -4.76 -16.17 15.09
N LYS A 166 -3.59 -15.93 15.68
CA LYS A 166 -3.41 -15.31 17.00
C LYS A 166 -3.49 -13.78 16.93
N GLU A 167 -2.92 -13.17 15.89
CA GLU A 167 -2.72 -11.72 15.74
C GLU A 167 -3.99 -10.88 15.95
N PHE A 168 -5.16 -11.32 15.46
CA PHE A 168 -6.43 -10.60 15.65
C PHE A 168 -7.18 -10.91 16.95
N LYS A 169 -6.97 -12.09 17.54
CA LYS A 169 -7.50 -12.43 18.87
C LYS A 169 -6.67 -11.79 19.98
N ASP A 170 -5.39 -11.57 19.73
CA ASP A 170 -4.46 -10.92 20.65
C ASP A 170 -4.69 -9.40 20.70
N LEU A 171 -5.09 -8.75 19.60
CA LEU A 171 -5.54 -7.35 19.58
C LEU A 171 -6.75 -7.09 20.50
N LYS A 172 -7.68 -8.06 20.63
CA LYS A 172 -8.78 -7.97 21.61
C LYS A 172 -8.26 -8.03 23.06
N LYS A 173 -7.29 -8.91 23.34
CA LYS A 173 -6.68 -9.04 24.67
C LYS A 173 -5.87 -7.80 25.07
N SER A 174 -5.13 -7.19 24.16
CA SER A 174 -4.38 -5.96 24.44
C SER A 174 -5.33 -4.78 24.66
N SER A 175 -6.40 -4.64 23.87
CA SER A 175 -7.35 -3.54 24.02
C SER A 175 -8.23 -3.61 25.29
N GLU A 176 -8.45 -4.80 25.84
CA GLU A 176 -9.25 -5.01 27.06
C GLU A 176 -8.42 -4.89 28.35
N THR A 177 -7.08 -4.82 28.25
CA THR A 177 -6.19 -4.78 29.43
C THR A 177 -5.01 -3.82 29.27
N ASN A 178 -5.27 -2.53 29.02
CA ASN A 178 -4.28 -1.45 29.26
C ASN A 178 -4.12 -1.14 30.77
N ASN A 179 -4.22 -2.16 31.63
CA ASN A 179 -3.81 -2.05 33.02
C ASN A 179 -2.46 -2.73 33.11
N ILE A 180 -1.47 -2.05 33.70
CA ILE A 180 -0.22 -2.69 34.14
C ILE A 180 -0.64 -3.92 34.94
N LYS A 181 -0.45 -5.12 34.39
CA LYS A 181 -0.66 -6.37 35.14
C LYS A 181 0.35 -6.29 36.28
N LEU A 182 -0.13 -6.11 37.50
CA LEU A 182 0.75 -6.16 38.65
C LEU A 182 0.91 -7.64 39.01
N ASP A 183 2.14 -8.08 39.22
CA ASP A 183 2.37 -9.40 39.80
C ASP A 183 1.83 -9.45 41.24
N GLY A 184 1.78 -10.64 41.83
CA GLY A 184 1.30 -10.81 43.21
C GLY A 184 2.09 -10.01 44.27
N CYS A 185 3.20 -9.38 43.90
CA CYS A 185 4.04 -8.53 44.75
C CYS A 185 3.76 -7.02 44.53
N GLY A 186 2.97 -6.63 43.52
CA GLY A 186 2.73 -5.23 43.18
C GLY A 186 3.78 -4.62 42.24
N CYS A 187 4.67 -5.43 41.66
CA CYS A 187 5.61 -5.01 40.63
C CYS A 187 4.94 -5.09 39.24
N PRO A 188 5.36 -4.26 38.27
CA PRO A 188 4.94 -4.42 36.88
C PRO A 188 5.26 -5.85 36.40
N SER A 189 4.27 -6.56 35.89
CA SER A 189 4.46 -7.91 35.36
C SER A 189 5.51 -7.89 34.27
N ILE A 190 6.33 -8.94 34.23
CA ILE A 190 7.22 -9.19 33.09
C ILE A 190 6.37 -9.26 31.83
N ILE A 191 6.71 -8.41 30.86
CA ILE A 191 6.07 -8.40 29.55
C ILE A 191 6.73 -9.49 28.73
N GLU A 192 5.91 -10.40 28.21
CA GLU A 192 6.41 -11.45 27.34
C GLU A 192 6.73 -10.89 25.96
N ASN A 193 7.73 -11.44 25.29
CA ASN A 193 8.11 -10.99 23.94
C ASN A 193 6.93 -11.01 22.96
N GLU A 194 5.99 -11.95 23.13
CA GLU A 194 4.75 -12.06 22.36
C GLU A 194 3.88 -10.80 22.47
N GLU A 195 3.78 -10.21 23.66
CA GLU A 195 2.96 -9.01 23.95
C GLU A 195 3.54 -7.73 23.31
N CYS A 196 4.76 -7.77 22.77
CA CYS A 196 5.42 -6.66 22.07
C CYS A 196 5.74 -6.97 20.59
N MET A 197 5.24 -8.07 20.03
CA MET A 197 5.55 -8.44 18.64
C MET A 197 5.06 -7.40 17.62
N ASP A 198 3.88 -6.84 17.85
CA ASP A 198 3.26 -5.85 16.95
C ASP A 198 4.03 -4.53 16.89
N THR A 199 4.80 -4.21 17.93
CA THR A 199 5.55 -2.95 18.00
C THR A 199 7.00 -3.09 17.49
N LYS A 200 7.58 -4.30 17.46
CA LYS A 200 8.98 -4.54 17.07
C LYS A 200 9.29 -4.00 15.67
N LYS A 201 8.42 -4.25 14.68
CA LYS A 201 8.66 -3.84 13.29
C LYS A 201 8.53 -2.32 13.11
N VAL A 202 7.49 -1.71 13.66
CA VAL A 202 7.27 -0.24 13.58
C VAL A 202 8.32 0.56 14.35
N ARG A 203 8.96 -0.04 15.38
CA ARG A 203 10.09 0.55 16.11
C ARG A 203 11.40 0.60 15.33
N SER A 204 11.54 -0.17 14.26
CA SER A 204 12.79 -0.25 13.48
C SER A 204 13.09 0.97 12.59
N CYS A 205 12.22 1.98 12.58
CA CYS A 205 12.38 3.12 11.70
C CYS A 205 13.62 3.94 12.04
N ILE A 206 14.27 4.43 10.99
CA ILE A 206 15.51 5.22 11.05
C ILE A 206 15.30 6.70 10.73
N GLU A 207 14.05 7.16 10.74
CA GLU A 207 13.69 8.58 10.55
C GLU A 207 14.30 9.20 9.29
N CYS A 208 14.33 8.42 8.21
CA CYS A 208 14.76 8.89 6.89
C CYS A 208 13.74 9.81 6.21
N TYR A 209 12.49 9.79 6.68
CA TYR A 209 11.33 10.53 6.16
C TYR A 209 10.96 10.24 4.70
N SER A 210 11.48 9.15 4.11
CA SER A 210 11.13 8.73 2.75
C SER A 210 9.62 8.58 2.55
N CYS A 211 8.93 8.03 3.54
CA CYS A 211 7.47 7.81 3.47
C CYS A 211 6.67 9.11 3.42
N LEU A 212 7.15 10.20 4.03
CA LEU A 212 6.53 11.51 3.91
C LEU A 212 6.81 12.11 2.52
N SER A 213 8.06 12.04 2.04
CA SER A 213 8.42 12.55 0.72
C SER A 213 7.55 11.98 -0.42
N VAL A 214 7.20 10.69 -0.34
CA VAL A 214 6.40 10.02 -1.39
C VAL A 214 4.89 10.03 -1.15
N CYS A 215 4.41 10.47 0.01
CA CYS A 215 2.99 10.39 0.32
C CYS A 215 2.21 11.45 -0.49
N PRO A 216 1.27 11.06 -1.37
CA PRO A 216 0.52 12.05 -2.14
C PRO A 216 -0.55 12.75 -1.28
N VAL A 217 -1.06 12.09 -0.23
CA VAL A 217 -2.13 12.64 0.62
C VAL A 217 -1.65 13.87 1.41
N ILE A 218 -0.43 13.84 1.96
CA ILE A 218 0.09 15.01 2.71
C ILE A 218 0.44 16.20 1.81
N LYS A 219 0.62 15.95 0.51
CA LYS A 219 0.79 17.01 -0.50
C LYS A 219 -0.53 17.67 -0.84
N GLU A 220 -1.64 16.94 -0.67
CA GLU A 220 -3.00 17.41 -0.92
C GLU A 220 -3.62 18.11 0.29
N THR A 221 -3.49 17.52 1.48
CA THR A 221 -4.09 18.07 2.71
C THR A 221 -3.13 18.06 3.88
N LYS A 222 -3.26 19.07 4.75
CA LYS A 222 -2.53 19.17 6.03
C LYS A 222 -3.23 18.45 7.18
N GLU A 223 -4.49 18.05 7.00
CA GLU A 223 -5.27 17.35 8.01
C GLU A 223 -4.80 15.91 8.25
N PHE A 224 -4.04 15.35 7.31
CA PHE A 224 -3.37 14.07 7.51
C PHE A 224 -1.90 14.29 7.85
N ALA A 225 -1.47 13.87 9.04
CA ALA A 225 -0.08 14.00 9.45
C ALA A 225 0.89 13.21 8.55
N GLY A 226 0.45 12.05 8.05
CA GLY A 226 1.24 11.20 7.18
C GLY A 226 1.68 9.88 7.80
N PRO A 227 2.21 8.96 6.96
CA PRO A 227 2.59 7.60 7.38
C PRO A 227 3.67 7.56 8.46
N TYR A 228 4.58 8.54 8.50
CA TYR A 228 5.61 8.61 9.54
C TYR A 228 4.99 8.73 10.94
N PHE A 229 4.05 9.66 11.11
CA PHE A 229 3.40 9.95 12.39
C PHE A 229 2.46 8.83 12.81
N MET A 230 1.67 8.29 11.87
CA MET A 230 0.80 7.13 12.17
C MET A 230 1.61 5.94 12.69
N ARG A 231 2.75 5.65 12.07
CA ARG A 231 3.68 4.61 12.52
C ARG A 231 4.36 4.97 13.85
N TYR A 232 4.57 6.26 14.12
CA TYR A 232 5.13 6.73 15.39
C TYR A 232 4.14 6.56 16.54
N ILE A 233 2.88 6.94 16.34
CA ILE A 233 1.79 6.76 17.31
C ILE A 233 1.55 5.27 17.56
N SER A 234 1.50 4.47 16.50
CA SER A 234 1.25 3.03 16.59
C SER A 234 2.31 2.30 17.43
N LYS A 235 3.56 2.78 17.44
CA LYS A 235 4.63 2.22 18.30
C LYS A 235 4.25 2.24 19.78
N PHE A 236 3.50 3.27 20.23
CA PHE A 236 3.05 3.43 21.62
C PHE A 236 1.69 2.77 21.83
N ASP A 237 0.73 2.95 20.92
CA ASP A 237 -0.60 2.34 21.01
C ASP A 237 -0.54 0.80 21.10
N PHE A 238 0.49 0.18 20.50
CA PHE A 238 0.70 -1.27 20.55
C PHE A 238 1.58 -1.73 21.73
N ASP A 239 2.07 -0.80 22.56
CA ASP A 239 2.81 -1.17 23.76
C ASP A 239 1.83 -1.35 24.93
N PRO A 240 1.75 -2.53 25.55
CA PRO A 240 0.79 -2.78 26.63
C PRO A 240 1.04 -1.95 27.90
N ARG A 241 2.19 -1.26 28.00
CA ARG A 241 2.49 -0.33 29.11
C ARG A 241 1.90 1.04 28.91
N ASP A 242 1.62 1.44 27.66
CA ASP A 242 1.16 2.77 27.36
C ASP A 242 -0.33 2.87 27.69
N ILE A 243 -0.68 3.74 28.63
CA ILE A 243 -2.07 4.05 28.99
C ILE A 243 -2.60 5.30 28.27
N GLY A 244 -1.80 5.87 27.37
CA GLY A 244 -2.13 7.09 26.65
C GLY A 244 -3.26 6.89 25.63
N GLU A 245 -3.95 7.98 25.30
CA GLU A 245 -5.06 8.01 24.34
C GLU A 245 -4.57 8.04 22.87
N ARG A 246 -3.60 7.17 22.53
CA ARG A 246 -2.90 7.16 21.23
C ARG A 246 -3.82 6.92 20.05
N THR A 247 -4.80 6.05 20.22
CA THR A 247 -5.82 5.80 19.20
C THR A 247 -6.55 7.10 18.84
N LYS A 248 -6.93 7.91 19.84
CA LYS A 248 -7.59 9.20 19.63
C LYS A 248 -6.66 10.21 18.97
N GLU A 249 -5.41 10.32 19.45
CA GLU A 249 -4.38 11.15 18.82
C GLU A 249 -4.24 10.83 17.33
N SER A 250 -4.22 9.54 16.96
CA SER A 250 -4.14 9.14 15.56
C SER A 250 -5.33 9.61 14.72
N ILE A 251 -6.55 9.62 15.30
CA ILE A 251 -7.77 10.08 14.62
C ILE A 251 -7.72 11.59 14.41
N ASP A 252 -7.33 12.34 15.44
CA ASP A 252 -7.14 13.79 15.39
C ASP A 252 -6.08 14.18 14.36
N GLU A 253 -5.09 13.29 14.13
CA GLU A 253 -4.04 13.42 13.12
C GLU A 253 -4.41 12.87 11.73
N GLY A 254 -5.69 12.57 11.51
CA GLY A 254 -6.25 12.20 10.21
C GLY A 254 -6.11 10.71 9.85
N LEU A 255 -6.18 9.79 10.82
CA LEU A 255 -6.08 8.33 10.59
C LEU A 255 -6.86 7.82 9.37
N TYR A 256 -8.07 8.34 9.16
CA TYR A 256 -8.99 7.90 8.11
C TYR A 256 -8.76 8.56 6.74
N TYR A 257 -7.71 9.38 6.61
CA TYR A 257 -7.43 10.15 5.39
C TYR A 257 -6.40 9.44 4.50
N CYS A 258 -5.70 8.44 5.04
CA CYS A 258 -4.80 7.60 4.26
C CYS A 258 -5.57 6.71 3.26
N THR A 259 -5.23 6.83 1.99
CA THR A 259 -5.82 6.03 0.90
C THR A 259 -5.37 4.57 0.86
N SER A 260 -4.48 4.16 1.78
CA SER A 260 -3.92 2.80 1.85
C SER A 260 -3.22 2.38 0.55
N CYS A 261 -2.60 3.33 -0.15
CA CYS A 261 -1.98 3.09 -1.46
C CYS A 261 -0.62 2.38 -1.37
N GLY A 262 -0.03 2.26 -0.19
CA GLY A 262 1.17 1.45 0.06
C GLY A 262 2.52 2.04 -0.39
N LYS A 263 2.57 3.21 -1.03
CA LYS A 263 3.85 3.81 -1.50
C LYS A 263 4.85 4.04 -0.35
N CYS A 264 4.36 4.30 0.86
CA CYS A 264 5.19 4.44 2.06
C CYS A 264 5.92 3.15 2.46
N GLY A 265 5.32 1.99 2.23
CA GLY A 265 5.92 0.69 2.51
C GLY A 265 6.95 0.31 1.45
N GLU A 266 6.62 0.52 0.17
CA GLU A 266 7.52 0.27 -0.96
C GLU A 266 8.85 1.02 -0.82
N ILE A 267 8.80 2.27 -0.36
CA ILE A 267 10.00 3.12 -0.27
C ILE A 267 10.78 2.97 1.04
N CYS A 268 10.29 2.16 1.99
CA CYS A 268 10.85 2.11 3.32
C CYS A 268 12.15 1.28 3.33
N PRO A 269 13.32 1.86 3.66
CA PRO A 269 14.59 1.12 3.69
C PRO A 269 14.68 0.10 4.83
N LYS A 270 13.69 0.08 5.72
CA LYS A 270 13.53 -0.87 6.83
C LYS A 270 12.32 -1.79 6.63
N GLU A 271 11.72 -1.78 5.44
CA GLU A 271 10.63 -2.68 5.05
C GLU A 271 9.42 -2.61 5.98
N ILE A 272 9.22 -1.44 6.61
CA ILE A 272 8.07 -1.18 7.47
C ILE A 272 6.87 -0.94 6.58
N ASN A 273 5.87 -1.80 6.67
CA ASN A 273 4.60 -1.59 5.99
C ASN A 273 3.74 -0.62 6.81
N SER A 274 4.01 0.70 6.72
CA SER A 274 3.28 1.68 7.54
C SER A 274 1.77 1.73 7.28
N PHE A 275 1.28 1.26 6.14
CA PHE A 275 -0.17 1.20 5.92
C PHE A 275 -0.78 0.00 6.67
N GLY A 276 -0.23 -1.20 6.50
CA GLY A 276 -0.78 -2.43 7.10
C GLY A 276 -0.38 -2.59 8.57
N ASP A 277 0.91 -2.43 8.88
CA ASP A 277 1.48 -2.66 10.20
C ASP A 277 1.22 -1.50 11.17
N ALA A 278 0.66 -0.37 10.73
CA ALA A 278 0.33 0.76 11.60
C ALA A 278 -1.07 1.30 11.34
N ILE A 279 -1.33 1.89 10.16
CA ILE A 279 -2.60 2.61 9.91
C ILE A 279 -3.82 1.67 9.99
N GLU A 280 -3.79 0.50 9.38
CA GLU A 280 -4.93 -0.44 9.40
C GLU A 280 -5.17 -1.04 10.79
N LYS A 281 -4.08 -1.34 11.53
CA LYS A 281 -4.17 -1.77 12.92
C LYS A 281 -4.76 -0.69 13.82
N LEU A 282 -4.29 0.57 13.70
CA LEU A 282 -4.87 1.72 14.41
C LEU A 282 -6.35 1.90 14.08
N ARG A 283 -6.77 1.72 12.81
CA ARG A 283 -8.19 1.78 12.42
C ARG A 283 -9.00 0.66 13.05
N ALA A 284 -8.45 -0.55 13.11
CA ALA A 284 -9.11 -1.68 13.77
C ALA A 284 -9.31 -1.42 15.26
N ILE A 285 -8.28 -0.91 15.94
CA ILE A 285 -8.36 -0.53 17.36
C ILE A 285 -9.37 0.61 17.57
N ALA A 286 -9.35 1.64 16.71
CA ALA A 286 -10.33 2.73 16.76
C ALA A 286 -11.77 2.23 16.60
N ASN A 287 -12.02 1.28 15.71
CA ASN A 287 -13.33 0.65 15.55
C ASN A 287 -13.71 -0.20 16.77
N MET A 288 -12.79 -0.97 17.33
CA MET A 288 -13.04 -1.76 18.55
C MET A 288 -13.37 -0.87 19.77
N LYS A 289 -12.72 0.29 19.88
CA LYS A 289 -12.95 1.28 20.94
C LYS A 289 -14.14 2.22 20.67
N ASP A 290 -14.88 2.03 19.58
CA ASP A 290 -15.98 2.90 19.13
C ASP A 290 -15.58 4.39 18.97
N LEU A 291 -14.30 4.64 18.66
CA LEU A 291 -13.76 5.98 18.34
C LEU A 291 -13.81 6.28 16.83
N GLY A 292 -14.01 5.26 16.01
CA GLY A 292 -14.21 5.34 14.57
C GLY A 292 -14.88 4.08 14.04
N PRO A 293 -14.90 3.84 12.72
CA PRO A 293 -14.49 4.77 11.67
C PRO A 293 -15.49 5.93 11.47
N LEU A 294 -15.21 6.80 10.51
CA LEU A 294 -16.13 7.87 10.10
C LEU A 294 -17.49 7.31 9.66
N GLU A 295 -18.57 8.08 9.82
CA GLU A 295 -19.96 7.62 9.57
C GLU A 295 -20.16 7.02 8.16
N ALA A 296 -19.62 7.66 7.12
CA ALA A 296 -19.70 7.13 5.75
C ALA A 296 -19.07 5.72 5.59
N HIS A 297 -18.10 5.34 6.43
CA HIS A 297 -17.55 3.99 6.45
C HIS A 297 -18.49 2.98 7.13
N LYS A 298 -19.24 3.42 8.15
CA LYS A 298 -20.24 2.61 8.84
C LYS A 298 -21.42 2.31 7.91
N GLU A 299 -21.86 3.30 7.13
CA GLU A 299 -22.90 3.12 6.10
C GLU A 299 -22.52 2.01 5.09
N VAL A 300 -21.25 1.98 4.65
CA VAL A 300 -20.76 0.92 3.76
C VAL A 300 -20.80 -0.46 4.43
N LYS A 301 -20.48 -0.55 5.74
CA LYS A 301 -20.59 -1.80 6.50
C LYS A 301 -22.03 -2.27 6.63
N GLU A 302 -22.96 -1.37 6.91
CA GLU A 302 -24.38 -1.67 6.99
C GLU A 302 -24.92 -2.21 5.67
N LEU A 303 -24.54 -1.55 4.56
CA LEU A 303 -24.90 -1.99 3.23
C LEU A 303 -24.36 -3.39 2.92
N ILE A 304 -23.08 -3.67 3.21
CA ILE A 304 -22.48 -4.99 3.03
C ILE A 304 -23.18 -6.03 3.91
N SER A 305 -23.49 -5.70 5.16
CA SER A 305 -24.14 -6.63 6.08
C SER A 305 -25.56 -6.99 5.61
N LYS A 306 -26.28 -6.02 5.03
CA LYS A 306 -27.64 -6.19 4.51
C LYS A 306 -27.68 -6.91 3.16
N THR A 307 -26.77 -6.58 2.25
CA THR A 307 -26.87 -6.96 0.83
C THR A 307 -25.76 -7.89 0.35
N GLY A 308 -24.69 -8.05 1.13
CA GLY A 308 -23.46 -8.70 0.69
C GLY A 308 -22.61 -7.86 -0.26
N ARG A 309 -22.98 -6.59 -0.56
CA ARG A 309 -22.30 -5.74 -1.56
C ARG A 309 -21.95 -4.38 -0.97
N SER A 310 -20.89 -3.76 -1.50
CA SER A 310 -20.37 -2.47 -1.02
C SER A 310 -20.90 -1.24 -1.77
N VAL A 311 -21.80 -1.46 -2.72
CA VAL A 311 -22.51 -0.44 -3.48
C VAL A 311 -23.95 -0.91 -3.67
N GLU A 312 -24.90 0.02 -3.78
CA GLU A 312 -26.33 -0.29 -3.91
C GLU A 312 -26.65 -0.89 -5.28
N GLU A 313 -27.63 -1.78 -5.37
CA GLU A 313 -28.15 -2.28 -6.65
C GLU A 313 -29.01 -1.18 -7.31
N LEU A 314 -28.62 -0.71 -8.50
CA LEU A 314 -29.38 0.30 -9.26
C LEU A 314 -30.21 -0.33 -10.38
N ASP A 315 -29.62 -1.31 -11.05
CA ASP A 315 -30.19 -2.08 -12.14
C ASP A 315 -30.01 -3.58 -11.86
N GLU A 316 -30.58 -4.45 -12.69
CA GLU A 316 -30.33 -5.89 -12.59
C GLU A 316 -28.82 -6.18 -12.63
N SER A 317 -28.33 -6.95 -11.65
CA SER A 317 -26.92 -7.26 -11.53
C SER A 317 -26.35 -8.00 -12.74
N PHE A 318 -25.09 -7.70 -13.07
CA PHE A 318 -24.36 -8.40 -14.12
C PHE A 318 -24.36 -9.92 -13.90
N ILE A 319 -24.11 -10.36 -12.66
CA ILE A 319 -24.13 -11.79 -12.30
C ILE A 319 -25.49 -12.41 -12.67
N LYS A 320 -26.61 -11.79 -12.24
CA LYS A 320 -27.96 -12.28 -12.56
C LYS A 320 -28.21 -12.34 -14.07
N THR A 321 -27.76 -11.34 -14.82
CA THR A 321 -27.89 -11.31 -16.27
C THR A 321 -27.14 -12.47 -16.92
N VAL A 322 -25.87 -12.66 -16.60
CA VAL A 322 -25.03 -13.74 -17.17
C VAL A 322 -25.58 -15.12 -16.79
N SER A 323 -25.96 -15.32 -15.53
CA SER A 323 -26.55 -16.58 -15.09
C SER A 323 -27.82 -16.96 -15.85
N LYS A 324 -28.71 -15.99 -16.14
CA LYS A 324 -29.91 -16.25 -16.94
C LYS A 324 -29.56 -16.70 -18.35
N GLU A 325 -28.53 -16.13 -18.96
CA GLU A 325 -28.06 -16.50 -20.30
C GLU A 325 -27.39 -17.87 -20.34
N GLN A 326 -26.54 -18.17 -19.34
CA GLN A 326 -25.91 -19.48 -19.19
C GLN A 326 -26.97 -20.58 -18.99
N ASN A 327 -27.94 -20.36 -18.10
CA ASN A 327 -29.04 -21.29 -17.85
C ASN A 327 -29.94 -21.51 -19.09
N LYS A 328 -30.19 -20.47 -19.91
CA LYS A 328 -30.92 -20.62 -21.18
C LYS A 328 -30.14 -21.50 -22.15
N THR A 329 -28.84 -21.22 -22.31
CA THR A 329 -27.96 -21.95 -23.21
C THR A 329 -27.83 -23.42 -22.81
N GLU A 330 -27.76 -23.72 -21.51
CA GLU A 330 -27.73 -25.10 -20.99
C GLU A 330 -29.05 -25.84 -21.25
N LYS A 331 -30.19 -25.18 -21.04
CA LYS A 331 -31.52 -25.75 -21.35
C LYS A 331 -31.72 -26.00 -22.85
N GLU A 332 -31.15 -25.16 -23.71
CA GLU A 332 -31.19 -25.34 -25.17
C GLU A 332 -30.23 -26.44 -25.65
N LYS A 333 -29.12 -26.68 -24.94
CA LYS A 333 -28.16 -27.76 -25.22
C LYS A 333 -28.56 -29.11 -24.62
N ALA A 334 -29.49 -29.14 -23.67
CA ALA A 334 -29.98 -30.37 -23.04
C ALA A 334 -30.90 -31.14 -24.00
N SER A 335 -30.37 -32.21 -24.61
CA SER A 335 -31.17 -33.19 -25.35
C SER A 335 -32.10 -33.96 -24.37
N PRO A 336 -33.28 -34.45 -24.76
CA PRO A 336 -34.29 -35.01 -23.83
C PRO A 336 -33.86 -36.28 -23.05
N ASN A 337 -32.66 -36.81 -23.27
CA ASN A 337 -32.19 -38.08 -22.72
C ASN A 337 -30.77 -37.99 -22.12
N SER A 338 -30.48 -37.00 -21.28
CA SER A 338 -29.33 -37.11 -20.37
C SER A 338 -29.80 -37.04 -18.93
N GLU A 339 -29.93 -38.21 -18.30
CA GLU A 339 -30.11 -38.35 -16.87
C GLU A 339 -28.96 -37.66 -16.13
N ASN A 340 -29.29 -37.09 -14.97
CA ASN A 340 -28.41 -36.37 -14.04
C ASN A 340 -27.10 -37.12 -13.77
N GLU A 341 -26.06 -36.85 -14.55
CA GLU A 341 -24.70 -37.06 -14.09
C GLU A 341 -24.27 -35.80 -13.36
N ASN A 342 -23.99 -35.95 -12.06
CA ASN A 342 -23.17 -35.03 -11.28
C ASN A 342 -21.85 -34.82 -12.04
N LYS A 343 -21.81 -33.84 -12.96
CA LYS A 343 -20.60 -33.42 -13.63
C LYS A 343 -19.68 -32.87 -12.55
N SER A 344 -18.73 -33.71 -12.15
CA SER A 344 -17.55 -33.34 -11.37
C SER A 344 -17.03 -31.99 -11.87
N LYS A 345 -17.12 -30.95 -11.03
CA LYS A 345 -16.68 -29.57 -11.33
C LYS A 345 -15.14 -29.43 -11.50
N LYS A 346 -14.38 -30.52 -11.61
CA LYS A 346 -12.93 -30.49 -11.83
C LYS A 346 -12.63 -29.99 -13.24
N GLY A 347 -12.03 -28.80 -13.36
CA GLY A 347 -11.62 -28.16 -14.62
C GLY A 347 -12.12 -26.72 -14.87
N LYS A 348 -12.78 -26.04 -13.91
CA LYS A 348 -13.51 -24.78 -14.17
C LYS A 348 -12.77 -23.52 -13.69
N ILE A 349 -12.78 -22.48 -14.53
CA ILE A 349 -12.36 -21.11 -14.23
C ILE A 349 -13.59 -20.32 -13.74
N ALA A 350 -13.53 -19.69 -12.56
CA ALA A 350 -14.55 -18.79 -12.06
C ALA A 350 -14.15 -17.32 -12.22
N VAL A 351 -15.13 -16.44 -12.40
CA VAL A 351 -14.95 -14.99 -12.36
C VAL A 351 -15.47 -14.43 -11.04
N PHE A 352 -14.57 -13.84 -10.25
CA PHE A 352 -14.92 -13.01 -9.11
C PHE A 352 -15.08 -11.55 -9.56
N THR A 353 -16.32 -11.11 -9.74
CA THR A 353 -16.69 -9.83 -10.34
C THR A 353 -16.41 -8.64 -9.41
N GLY A 354 -16.64 -8.83 -8.12
CA GLY A 354 -16.65 -7.75 -7.14
C GLY A 354 -17.85 -6.79 -7.31
N CYS A 355 -18.04 -5.90 -6.33
CA CYS A 355 -19.27 -5.11 -6.22
C CYS A 355 -19.44 -4.05 -7.32
N MET A 356 -18.36 -3.40 -7.75
CA MET A 356 -18.43 -2.30 -8.73
C MET A 356 -18.84 -2.80 -10.11
N ILE A 357 -18.33 -3.95 -10.53
CA ILE A 357 -18.64 -4.50 -11.86
C ILE A 357 -20.03 -5.11 -11.85
N ASP A 358 -20.46 -5.69 -10.73
CA ASP A 358 -21.82 -6.24 -10.60
C ASP A 358 -22.91 -5.15 -10.74
N TYR A 359 -22.68 -3.92 -10.21
CA TYR A 359 -23.74 -2.89 -10.09
C TYR A 359 -23.44 -1.50 -10.68
N ARG A 360 -22.23 -1.17 -11.11
CA ARG A 360 -21.89 0.19 -11.62
C ARG A 360 -21.20 0.18 -12.98
N LEU A 361 -20.26 -0.74 -13.18
CA LEU A 361 -19.43 -0.84 -14.38
C LEU A 361 -19.67 -2.19 -15.06
N GLN A 362 -20.95 -2.54 -15.26
CA GLN A 362 -21.36 -3.83 -15.83
C GLN A 362 -20.83 -4.05 -17.25
N ASN A 363 -20.65 -2.97 -18.02
CA ASN A 363 -19.98 -2.97 -19.33
C ASN A 363 -18.60 -3.64 -19.28
N VAL A 364 -17.85 -3.50 -18.19
CA VAL A 364 -16.56 -4.18 -18.00
C VAL A 364 -16.76 -5.68 -17.86
N GLY A 365 -17.79 -6.12 -17.13
CA GLY A 365 -18.14 -7.52 -16.98
C GLY A 365 -18.58 -8.15 -18.30
N PHE A 366 -19.41 -7.47 -19.09
CA PHE A 366 -19.80 -7.95 -20.41
C PHE A 366 -18.59 -8.01 -21.37
N ALA A 367 -17.73 -6.99 -21.34
CA ALA A 367 -16.49 -6.99 -22.11
C ALA A 367 -15.57 -8.16 -21.74
N LEU A 368 -15.49 -8.53 -20.46
CA LEU A 368 -14.76 -9.73 -20.02
C LEU A 368 -15.28 -10.99 -20.70
N ILE A 369 -16.59 -11.24 -20.64
CA ILE A 369 -17.20 -12.45 -21.19
C ILE A 369 -16.97 -12.52 -22.71
N ASP A 370 -17.16 -11.40 -23.41
CA ASP A 370 -16.94 -11.33 -24.86
C ASP A 370 -15.48 -11.58 -25.24
N VAL A 371 -14.53 -10.93 -24.55
CA VAL A 371 -13.10 -11.13 -24.77
C VAL A 371 -12.72 -12.58 -24.53
N LEU A 372 -13.11 -13.17 -23.39
CA LEU A 372 -12.78 -14.57 -23.08
C LEU A 372 -13.37 -15.53 -24.12
N LYS A 373 -14.63 -15.32 -24.52
CA LYS A 373 -15.29 -16.13 -25.54
C LYS A 373 -14.59 -16.06 -26.90
N LYS A 374 -14.15 -14.87 -27.32
CA LYS A 374 -13.38 -14.68 -28.56
C LYS A 374 -12.03 -15.38 -28.53
N ASN A 375 -11.48 -15.60 -27.33
CA ASN A 375 -10.25 -16.35 -27.09
C ASN A 375 -10.50 -17.85 -26.85
N GLY A 376 -11.74 -18.33 -27.03
CA GLY A 376 -12.10 -19.74 -26.84
C GLY A 376 -12.11 -20.20 -25.38
N ILE A 377 -12.27 -19.26 -24.43
CA ILE A 377 -12.18 -19.51 -23.00
C ILE A 377 -13.58 -19.45 -22.40
N GLU A 378 -14.02 -20.56 -21.80
CA GLU A 378 -15.27 -20.64 -21.06
C GLU A 378 -15.02 -20.40 -19.56
N VAL A 379 -15.90 -19.62 -18.94
CA VAL A 379 -15.83 -19.29 -17.52
C VAL A 379 -17.20 -19.40 -16.85
N ASP A 380 -17.18 -19.64 -15.55
CA ASP A 380 -18.34 -19.62 -14.66
C ASP A 380 -18.40 -18.29 -13.89
N VAL A 381 -19.60 -17.82 -13.57
CA VAL A 381 -19.79 -16.60 -12.74
C VAL A 381 -20.65 -16.99 -11.53
N PRO A 382 -20.01 -17.43 -10.42
CA PRO A 382 -20.77 -17.93 -9.27
C PRO A 382 -21.69 -16.87 -8.67
N GLU A 383 -22.98 -17.20 -8.49
CA GLU A 383 -23.99 -16.27 -7.98
C GLU A 383 -23.79 -15.92 -6.50
N ASP A 384 -23.31 -16.88 -5.71
CA ASP A 384 -23.20 -16.77 -4.26
C ASP A 384 -21.99 -15.92 -3.79
N GLN A 385 -21.17 -15.43 -4.72
CA GLN A 385 -20.05 -14.56 -4.38
C GLN A 385 -20.57 -13.24 -3.78
N ILE A 386 -19.96 -12.77 -2.70
CA ILE A 386 -20.27 -11.51 -2.03
C ILE A 386 -19.05 -10.59 -1.98
N CYS A 387 -19.16 -9.43 -1.34
CA CYS A 387 -18.08 -8.47 -1.17
C CYS A 387 -16.81 -9.16 -0.68
N CYS A 388 -15.67 -8.85 -1.30
CA CYS A 388 -14.38 -9.42 -0.93
C CYS A 388 -13.95 -9.09 0.51
N GLY A 389 -14.56 -8.08 1.16
CA GLY A 389 -14.18 -7.61 2.49
C GLY A 389 -13.12 -6.52 2.50
N SER A 390 -12.55 -6.15 1.34
CA SER A 390 -11.50 -5.12 1.26
C SER A 390 -11.90 -3.80 1.94
N PRO A 391 -13.08 -3.19 1.69
CA PRO A 391 -13.45 -1.93 2.35
C PRO A 391 -13.42 -2.03 3.88
N MET A 392 -13.82 -3.17 4.44
CA MET A 392 -13.88 -3.38 5.90
C MET A 392 -12.50 -3.49 6.51
N LEU A 393 -11.59 -4.24 5.87
CA LEU A 393 -10.19 -4.31 6.29
C LEU A 393 -9.54 -2.93 6.26
N ARG A 394 -9.75 -2.15 5.19
CA ARG A 394 -9.12 -0.83 5.04
C ARG A 394 -9.69 0.21 6.01
N THR A 395 -10.93 0.07 6.48
CA THR A 395 -11.54 1.00 7.44
C THR A 395 -11.50 0.50 8.89
N GLY A 396 -10.91 -0.67 9.16
CA GLY A 396 -10.78 -1.23 10.52
C GLY A 396 -12.00 -1.99 11.03
N GLN A 397 -13.03 -2.19 10.20
CA GLN A 397 -14.28 -2.88 10.56
C GLN A 397 -14.13 -4.41 10.42
N THR A 398 -13.12 -4.99 11.09
CA THR A 398 -12.65 -6.36 10.84
C THR A 398 -13.62 -7.46 11.32
N GLU A 399 -14.55 -7.14 12.21
CA GLU A 399 -15.44 -8.09 12.87
C GLU A 399 -16.40 -8.85 11.93
N ILE A 400 -16.72 -8.29 10.75
CA ILE A 400 -17.57 -8.97 9.76
C ILE A 400 -16.77 -9.73 8.70
N VAL A 401 -15.45 -9.54 8.63
CA VAL A 401 -14.63 -10.02 7.49
C VAL A 401 -14.58 -11.54 7.42
N GLU A 402 -14.48 -12.23 8.55
CA GLU A 402 -14.44 -13.70 8.58
C GLU A 402 -15.68 -14.32 7.91
N ASN A 403 -16.88 -13.79 8.20
CA ASN A 403 -18.11 -14.24 7.56
C ASN A 403 -18.10 -13.98 6.04
N LEU A 404 -17.55 -12.85 5.59
CA LEU A 404 -17.41 -12.55 4.17
C LEU A 404 -16.48 -13.55 3.46
N VAL A 405 -15.35 -13.85 4.10
CA VAL A 405 -14.36 -14.80 3.60
C VAL A 405 -14.96 -16.19 3.49
N LEU A 406 -15.66 -16.68 4.53
CA LEU A 406 -16.25 -18.02 4.54
C LEU A 406 -17.34 -18.18 3.47
N LYS A 407 -18.21 -17.17 3.28
CA LYS A 407 -19.20 -17.22 2.19
C LYS A 407 -18.56 -17.26 0.81
N ASN A 408 -17.51 -16.47 0.59
CA ASN A 408 -16.76 -16.51 -0.67
C ASN A 408 -15.98 -17.81 -0.85
N LYS A 409 -15.49 -18.43 0.24
CA LYS A 409 -14.90 -19.76 0.19
C LYS A 409 -15.92 -20.79 -0.32
N ASP A 410 -17.12 -20.79 0.24
CA ASP A 410 -18.18 -21.72 -0.16
C ASP A 410 -18.55 -21.53 -1.65
N ALA A 411 -18.57 -20.28 -2.13
CA ALA A 411 -18.86 -19.98 -3.53
C ALA A 411 -17.72 -20.32 -4.51
N LEU A 412 -16.46 -20.35 -4.07
CA LEU A 412 -15.29 -20.33 -4.96
C LEU A 412 -14.34 -21.53 -4.81
N SER A 413 -14.39 -22.28 -3.70
CA SER A 413 -13.37 -23.31 -3.39
C SER A 413 -13.40 -24.54 -4.30
N ASP A 414 -14.50 -24.76 -5.03
CA ASP A 414 -14.63 -25.84 -6.02
C ASP A 414 -13.91 -25.55 -7.36
N TYR A 415 -13.44 -24.32 -7.59
CA TYR A 415 -12.84 -23.89 -8.86
C TYR A 415 -11.30 -23.97 -8.84
N ASP A 416 -10.72 -24.37 -9.97
CA ASP A 416 -9.26 -24.51 -10.09
C ASP A 416 -8.57 -23.15 -10.21
N THR A 417 -9.25 -22.16 -10.77
CA THR A 417 -8.73 -20.80 -10.97
C THR A 417 -9.85 -19.79 -10.82
N ILE A 418 -9.59 -18.71 -10.09
CA ILE A 418 -10.52 -17.61 -9.85
C ILE A 418 -9.91 -16.36 -10.46
N ILE A 419 -10.49 -15.87 -11.55
CA ILE A 419 -10.05 -14.65 -12.21
C ILE A 419 -10.80 -13.47 -11.62
N THR A 420 -10.10 -12.38 -11.35
CA THR A 420 -10.71 -11.10 -11.02
C THR A 420 -10.11 -9.98 -11.87
N MET A 421 -10.87 -8.90 -12.02
CA MET A 421 -10.53 -7.71 -12.78
C MET A 421 -10.61 -6.47 -11.87
N CYS A 422 -10.55 -6.69 -10.55
CA CYS A 422 -10.53 -5.64 -9.56
C CYS A 422 -9.28 -5.79 -8.71
N ALA A 423 -8.35 -4.84 -8.85
CA ALA A 423 -7.10 -4.82 -8.10
C ALA A 423 -7.29 -5.00 -6.58
N GLY A 424 -8.30 -4.33 -6.00
CA GLY A 424 -8.62 -4.44 -4.58
C GLY A 424 -9.14 -5.81 -4.19
N CYS A 425 -10.01 -6.42 -5.00
CA CYS A 425 -10.48 -7.78 -4.77
C CYS A 425 -9.31 -8.77 -4.89
N GLY A 426 -8.54 -8.71 -5.97
CA GLY A 426 -7.39 -9.60 -6.20
C GLY A 426 -6.40 -9.58 -5.03
N ALA A 427 -5.99 -8.40 -4.57
CA ALA A 427 -5.11 -8.27 -3.41
C ALA A 427 -5.73 -8.84 -2.13
N THR A 428 -7.02 -8.59 -1.88
CA THR A 428 -7.69 -9.10 -0.67
C THR A 428 -7.86 -10.62 -0.70
N LEU A 429 -8.30 -11.20 -1.81
CA LEU A 429 -8.44 -12.65 -1.92
C LEU A 429 -7.07 -13.35 -1.89
N LYS A 430 -6.01 -12.77 -2.48
CA LYS A 430 -4.65 -13.36 -2.49
C LYS A 430 -3.94 -13.23 -1.14
N ASN A 431 -4.00 -12.05 -0.50
CA ASN A 431 -3.11 -11.72 0.61
C ASN A 431 -3.80 -11.68 1.98
N ASP A 432 -5.11 -11.41 2.03
CA ASP A 432 -5.84 -11.30 3.30
C ASP A 432 -6.61 -12.58 3.66
N TYR A 433 -7.19 -13.27 2.68
CA TYR A 433 -7.94 -14.52 2.93
C TYR A 433 -7.11 -15.62 3.59
N PRO A 434 -5.80 -15.79 3.29
CA PRO A 434 -4.96 -16.77 3.97
C PRO A 434 -4.90 -16.57 5.49
N LYS A 435 -5.07 -15.34 5.99
CA LYS A 435 -5.11 -15.02 7.43
C LYS A 435 -6.33 -15.63 8.13
N TYR A 436 -7.38 -15.95 7.37
CA TYR A 436 -8.61 -16.59 7.83
C TYR A 436 -8.66 -18.09 7.45
N GLY A 437 -7.53 -18.68 7.06
CA GLY A 437 -7.44 -20.10 6.69
C GLY A 437 -8.05 -20.45 5.33
N VAL A 438 -8.24 -19.46 4.46
CA VAL A 438 -8.79 -19.65 3.11
C VAL A 438 -7.74 -19.32 2.06
N ASN A 439 -7.33 -20.33 1.29
CA ASN A 439 -6.41 -20.18 0.17
C ASN A 439 -7.17 -20.48 -1.12
N LEU A 440 -7.18 -19.51 -2.04
CA LEU A 440 -7.84 -19.61 -3.34
C LEU A 440 -6.80 -19.37 -4.42
N ASN A 441 -6.87 -20.10 -5.53
CA ASN A 441 -6.00 -19.85 -6.68
C ASN A 441 -6.53 -18.66 -7.49
N VAL A 442 -6.20 -17.46 -7.04
CA VAL A 442 -6.70 -16.21 -7.61
C VAL A 442 -5.70 -15.66 -8.62
N MET A 443 -6.17 -15.19 -9.76
CA MET A 443 -5.37 -14.52 -10.79
C MET A 443 -6.03 -13.19 -11.17
N ASP A 444 -5.23 -12.16 -11.43
CA ASP A 444 -5.74 -10.98 -12.11
C ASP A 444 -5.94 -11.31 -13.60
N ILE A 445 -6.96 -10.71 -14.20
CA ILE A 445 -7.29 -10.91 -15.61
C ILE A 445 -6.13 -10.53 -16.54
N SER A 446 -5.29 -9.56 -16.17
CA SER A 446 -4.13 -9.19 -16.98
C SER A 446 -3.06 -10.28 -17.01
N GLU A 447 -2.78 -10.95 -15.89
CA GLU A 447 -1.87 -12.09 -15.85
C GLU A 447 -2.36 -13.23 -16.77
N PHE A 448 -3.67 -13.44 -16.76
CA PHE A 448 -4.31 -14.48 -17.54
C PHE A 448 -4.29 -14.13 -19.04
N LEU A 449 -4.68 -12.93 -19.43
CA LEU A 449 -4.74 -12.52 -20.83
C LEU A 449 -3.35 -12.29 -21.44
N ALA A 450 -2.36 -11.80 -20.69
CA ALA A 450 -1.01 -11.63 -21.20
C ALA A 450 -0.46 -12.92 -21.85
N LYS A 451 -0.87 -14.09 -21.34
CA LYS A 451 -0.49 -15.43 -21.84
C LYS A 451 -1.45 -16.02 -22.87
N ASN A 452 -2.74 -15.72 -22.78
CA ASN A 452 -3.79 -16.45 -23.51
C ASN A 452 -4.51 -15.61 -24.59
N LEU A 453 -4.00 -14.42 -24.92
CA LEU A 453 -4.62 -13.50 -25.88
C LEU A 453 -4.31 -13.90 -27.33
N ASP A 454 -5.35 -14.21 -28.10
CA ASP A 454 -5.36 -14.35 -29.56
C ASP A 454 -5.47 -12.96 -30.21
N THR A 455 -4.40 -12.54 -30.89
CA THR A 455 -4.33 -11.22 -31.54
C THR A 455 -4.70 -11.26 -33.02
N GLU A 456 -4.99 -12.44 -33.59
CA GLU A 456 -5.25 -12.58 -35.03
C GLU A 456 -6.52 -11.83 -35.43
N GLN A 457 -7.58 -12.00 -34.63
CA GLN A 457 -8.90 -11.41 -34.85
C GLN A 457 -8.99 -9.92 -34.45
N MET A 458 -7.94 -9.35 -33.87
CA MET A 458 -7.95 -7.94 -33.49
C MET A 458 -7.87 -7.03 -34.70
N LYS A 459 -8.78 -6.05 -34.76
CA LYS A 459 -8.72 -4.93 -35.69
C LYS A 459 -7.84 -3.79 -35.16
N ASP A 460 -7.47 -2.91 -36.07
CA ASP A 460 -6.73 -1.69 -35.77
C ASP A 460 -7.66 -0.66 -35.10
N LEU A 461 -7.25 -0.15 -33.93
CA LEU A 461 -8.02 0.85 -33.19
C LEU A 461 -7.65 2.30 -33.51
N ASN A 462 -6.42 2.59 -33.98
CA ASN A 462 -5.86 3.94 -34.11
C ASN A 462 -6.12 4.84 -32.88
N LEU A 463 -5.73 4.38 -31.69
CA LEU A 463 -5.92 5.11 -30.42
C LEU A 463 -4.60 5.35 -29.69
N LYS A 464 -4.45 6.54 -29.14
CA LYS A 464 -3.36 6.92 -28.25
C LYS A 464 -3.81 6.79 -26.81
N VAL A 465 -3.17 5.94 -26.03
CA VAL A 465 -3.61 5.61 -24.68
C VAL A 465 -2.48 5.72 -23.67
N THR A 466 -2.83 6.06 -22.42
CA THR A 466 -1.94 5.94 -21.26
C THR A 466 -2.45 4.89 -20.29
N TYR A 467 -1.62 4.47 -19.34
CA TYR A 467 -1.99 3.52 -18.30
C TYR A 467 -1.88 4.13 -16.90
N HIS A 468 -2.84 3.80 -16.03
CA HIS A 468 -2.73 4.03 -14.60
C HIS A 468 -2.50 2.70 -13.88
N ASP A 469 -1.40 2.59 -13.14
CA ASP A 469 -1.07 1.43 -12.31
C ASP A 469 -1.90 1.46 -11.01
N PRO A 470 -2.90 0.57 -10.84
CA PRO A 470 -3.66 0.51 -9.59
C PRO A 470 -2.78 0.03 -8.45
N CYS A 471 -2.86 0.69 -7.29
CA CYS A 471 -1.98 0.39 -6.16
C CYS A 471 -2.04 -1.06 -5.68
N HIS A 472 -3.25 -1.63 -5.58
CA HIS A 472 -3.44 -3.02 -5.16
C HIS A 472 -3.06 -4.06 -6.24
N LEU A 473 -2.84 -3.64 -7.50
CA LEU A 473 -2.37 -4.54 -8.55
C LEU A 473 -0.83 -4.54 -8.55
N ASN A 474 -0.24 -3.36 -8.72
CA ASN A 474 1.20 -3.17 -8.76
C ASN A 474 1.87 -3.51 -7.42
N ARG A 475 1.58 -2.76 -6.34
CA ARG A 475 2.19 -3.01 -5.02
C ARG A 475 1.57 -4.19 -4.29
N GLY A 476 0.26 -4.38 -4.45
CA GLY A 476 -0.47 -5.42 -3.72
C GLY A 476 -0.26 -6.82 -4.26
N GLN A 477 -0.08 -6.98 -5.58
CA GLN A 477 0.03 -8.30 -6.20
C GLN A 477 1.33 -8.48 -7.01
N GLY A 478 2.14 -7.42 -7.19
CA GLY A 478 3.38 -7.48 -7.96
C GLY A 478 3.16 -7.45 -9.49
N ILE A 479 1.95 -7.13 -9.94
CA ILE A 479 1.54 -7.20 -11.36
C ILE A 479 1.68 -5.81 -11.96
N LYS A 480 2.59 -5.68 -12.93
CA LYS A 480 2.99 -4.37 -13.49
C LYS A 480 3.25 -4.44 -14.99
N GLU A 481 3.91 -5.49 -15.47
CA GLU A 481 4.31 -5.60 -16.86
C GLU A 481 3.18 -6.16 -17.73
N GLU A 482 2.37 -7.06 -17.17
CA GLU A 482 1.28 -7.76 -17.86
C GLU A 482 0.25 -6.82 -18.51
N PRO A 483 -0.21 -5.72 -17.87
CA PRO A 483 -1.08 -4.76 -18.53
C PRO A 483 -0.40 -4.07 -19.73
N ARG A 484 0.90 -3.76 -19.62
CA ARG A 484 1.69 -3.13 -20.69
C ARG A 484 1.91 -4.10 -21.85
N GLU A 485 2.18 -5.37 -21.57
CA GLU A 485 2.27 -6.42 -22.58
C GLU A 485 0.97 -6.55 -23.38
N ILE A 486 -0.18 -6.50 -22.71
CA ILE A 486 -1.48 -6.52 -23.38
C ILE A 486 -1.66 -5.27 -24.26
N LEU A 487 -1.40 -4.06 -23.74
CA LEU A 487 -1.54 -2.82 -24.50
C LEU A 487 -0.69 -2.84 -25.78
N ASN A 488 0.56 -3.31 -25.70
CA ASN A 488 1.47 -3.41 -26.83
C ASN A 488 1.06 -4.47 -27.87
N LYS A 489 0.17 -5.42 -27.52
CA LYS A 489 -0.36 -6.42 -28.44
C LYS A 489 -1.56 -5.95 -29.25
N ILE A 490 -2.24 -4.87 -28.83
CA ILE A 490 -3.44 -4.37 -29.51
C ILE A 490 -3.02 -3.57 -30.74
N LYS A 491 -3.47 -4.00 -31.92
CA LYS A 491 -3.12 -3.35 -33.19
C LYS A 491 -3.65 -1.91 -33.23
N GLY A 492 -2.80 -0.97 -33.63
CA GLY A 492 -3.17 0.43 -33.75
C GLY A 492 -3.28 1.21 -32.44
N VAL A 493 -2.89 0.60 -31.31
CA VAL A 493 -2.78 1.32 -30.04
C VAL A 493 -1.37 1.88 -29.88
N GLU A 494 -1.27 3.20 -29.77
CA GLU A 494 -0.05 3.89 -29.37
C GLU A 494 -0.06 4.06 -27.84
N PHE A 495 0.79 3.31 -27.14
CA PHE A 495 0.91 3.41 -25.69
C PHE A 495 1.93 4.49 -25.28
N ILE A 496 1.47 5.45 -24.49
CA ILE A 496 2.30 6.49 -23.88
C ILE A 496 2.31 6.30 -22.37
N GLU A 497 3.51 6.09 -21.83
CA GLU A 497 3.69 5.96 -20.39
C GLU A 497 3.58 7.33 -19.71
N MET A 498 2.75 7.41 -18.67
CA MET A 498 2.65 8.58 -17.80
C MET A 498 3.91 8.73 -16.94
N GLU A 499 4.26 9.96 -16.53
CA GLU A 499 5.43 10.19 -15.67
C GLU A 499 5.36 9.40 -14.35
N LYS A 500 4.19 9.40 -13.69
CA LYS A 500 3.94 8.70 -12.41
C LYS A 500 2.68 7.83 -12.51
N PRO A 501 2.75 6.71 -13.24
CA PRO A 501 1.56 5.90 -13.54
C PRO A 501 0.93 5.31 -12.27
N ASP A 502 1.75 5.03 -11.25
CA ASP A 502 1.38 4.42 -9.96
C ASP A 502 1.00 5.40 -8.85
N GLN A 503 1.06 6.71 -9.11
CA GLN A 503 0.58 7.73 -8.17
C GLN A 503 -0.91 7.49 -7.87
N CYS A 504 -1.25 7.46 -6.58
CA CYS A 504 -2.58 7.14 -6.10
C CYS A 504 -3.66 7.99 -6.77
N CYS A 505 -4.72 7.35 -7.28
CA CYS A 505 -5.89 8.04 -7.83
C CYS A 505 -6.75 8.74 -6.77
N GLY A 506 -6.62 8.36 -5.49
CA GLY A 506 -7.36 8.95 -4.37
C GLY A 506 -8.51 8.13 -3.81
N ALA A 507 -8.93 7.07 -4.51
CA ALA A 507 -10.17 6.39 -4.16
C ALA A 507 -10.09 5.46 -2.93
N GLY A 508 -8.92 4.84 -2.70
CA GLY A 508 -8.75 3.75 -1.73
C GLY A 508 -8.88 4.15 -0.25
N GLY A 509 -8.80 3.16 0.65
CA GLY A 509 -8.74 3.40 2.09
C GLY A 509 -10.04 3.91 2.74
N GLY A 510 -11.16 3.88 2.01
CA GLY A 510 -12.43 4.51 2.43
C GLY A 510 -12.51 6.00 2.13
N VAL A 511 -11.42 6.63 1.70
CA VAL A 511 -11.29 8.08 1.52
C VAL A 511 -12.34 8.63 0.55
N ARG A 512 -12.62 7.96 -0.57
CA ARG A 512 -13.66 8.43 -1.51
C ARG A 512 -15.05 8.56 -0.86
N ALA A 513 -15.37 7.68 0.09
CA ALA A 513 -16.67 7.71 0.77
C ALA A 513 -16.71 8.80 1.84
N ALA A 514 -15.67 8.90 2.69
CA ALA A 514 -15.70 9.78 3.85
C ALA A 514 -15.09 11.18 3.63
N LYS A 515 -14.20 11.33 2.64
CA LYS A 515 -13.44 12.54 2.32
C LYS A 515 -13.31 12.73 0.80
N PRO A 516 -14.43 12.89 0.08
CA PRO A 516 -14.44 12.99 -1.38
C PRO A 516 -13.59 14.14 -1.93
N GLU A 517 -13.39 15.21 -1.17
CA GLU A 517 -12.52 16.35 -1.49
C GLU A 517 -11.04 15.94 -1.58
N ILE A 518 -10.55 15.10 -0.64
CA ILE A 518 -9.18 14.57 -0.69
C ILE A 518 -9.05 13.61 -1.87
N ALA A 519 -10.03 12.74 -2.08
CA ALA A 519 -10.03 11.81 -3.21
C ALA A 519 -10.02 12.55 -4.56
N PHE A 520 -10.75 13.68 -4.66
CA PHE A 520 -10.76 14.53 -5.84
C PHE A 520 -9.42 15.25 -6.04
N GLY A 521 -8.84 15.86 -5.01
CA GLY A 521 -7.55 16.56 -5.16
C GLY A 521 -6.43 15.65 -5.67
N LEU A 522 -6.37 14.42 -5.16
CA LEU A 522 -5.49 13.37 -5.68
C LEU A 522 -5.81 12.98 -7.13
N GLY A 523 -7.10 12.87 -7.46
CA GLY A 523 -7.57 12.64 -8.82
C GLY A 523 -7.25 13.79 -9.79
N LYS A 524 -7.32 15.05 -9.34
CA LYS A 524 -6.95 16.24 -10.12
C LYS A 524 -5.48 16.19 -10.53
N LYS A 525 -4.58 15.81 -9.61
CA LYS A 525 -3.16 15.60 -9.97
C LYS A 525 -2.96 14.51 -11.01
N LYS A 526 -3.84 13.51 -11.04
CA LYS A 526 -3.84 12.50 -12.10
C LYS A 526 -4.36 13.07 -13.43
N ALA A 527 -5.41 13.89 -13.38
CA ALA A 527 -5.95 14.58 -14.56
C ALA A 527 -4.92 15.52 -15.21
N GLU A 528 -4.20 16.33 -14.42
CA GLU A 528 -3.12 17.20 -14.89
C GLU A 528 -2.05 16.40 -15.67
N MET A 529 -1.59 15.26 -15.13
CA MET A 529 -0.62 14.40 -15.82
C MET A 529 -1.18 13.75 -17.10
N VAL A 530 -2.50 13.54 -17.19
CA VAL A 530 -3.14 12.95 -18.38
C VAL A 530 -3.27 13.99 -19.48
N GLU A 531 -3.66 15.22 -19.12
CA GLU A 531 -3.79 16.35 -20.03
C GLU A 531 -2.50 16.64 -20.80
N GLU A 532 -1.35 16.55 -20.11
CA GLU A 532 -0.03 16.78 -20.70
C GLU A 532 0.36 15.76 -21.79
N LEU A 533 -0.28 14.58 -21.84
CA LEU A 533 0.12 13.49 -22.75
C LEU A 533 -0.62 13.51 -24.09
N ASP A 534 -1.68 14.32 -24.24
CA ASP A 534 -2.52 14.38 -25.46
C ASP A 534 -2.98 12.97 -25.91
N VAL A 535 -3.66 12.26 -25.02
CA VAL A 535 -4.13 10.87 -25.21
C VAL A 535 -5.65 10.84 -25.39
N ASP A 536 -6.15 9.85 -26.13
CA ASP A 536 -7.59 9.61 -26.33
C ASP A 536 -8.24 8.98 -25.10
N ALA A 537 -7.49 8.13 -24.37
CA ALA A 537 -8.00 7.40 -23.23
C ALA A 537 -6.96 7.07 -22.15
N VAL A 538 -7.43 6.93 -20.92
CA VAL A 538 -6.68 6.39 -19.78
C VAL A 538 -7.14 4.97 -19.51
N ILE A 539 -6.23 4.01 -19.55
CA ILE A 539 -6.52 2.60 -19.29
C ILE A 539 -6.15 2.26 -17.85
N SER A 540 -7.00 1.47 -17.19
CA SER A 540 -6.76 0.91 -15.86
C SER A 540 -7.41 -0.46 -15.77
N ILE A 541 -6.93 -1.35 -14.90
CA ILE A 541 -7.65 -2.61 -14.61
C ILE A 541 -8.65 -2.43 -13.48
N CYS A 542 -8.38 -1.53 -12.54
CA CYS A 542 -9.21 -1.40 -11.35
C CYS A 542 -10.47 -0.56 -11.63
N PRO A 543 -11.69 -1.10 -11.39
CA PRO A 543 -12.94 -0.37 -11.58
C PRO A 543 -13.07 0.84 -10.65
N PHE A 544 -12.47 0.78 -9.46
CA PHE A 544 -12.48 1.90 -8.51
C PHE A 544 -11.59 3.06 -8.99
N CYS A 545 -10.44 2.73 -9.58
CA CYS A 545 -9.57 3.73 -10.20
C CYS A 545 -10.22 4.32 -11.45
N GLN A 546 -10.83 3.49 -12.29
CA GLN A 546 -11.60 3.92 -13.46
C GLN A 546 -12.65 4.96 -13.07
N TYR A 547 -13.49 4.62 -12.09
CA TYR A 547 -14.57 5.49 -11.62
C TYR A 547 -14.05 6.82 -11.05
N ASN A 548 -13.00 6.80 -10.22
CA ASN A 548 -12.49 8.01 -9.58
C ASN A 548 -11.70 8.91 -10.53
N ILE A 549 -10.91 8.34 -11.45
CA ILE A 549 -10.15 9.13 -12.43
C ILE A 549 -11.12 9.76 -13.43
N GLN A 550 -12.17 9.05 -13.89
CA GLN A 550 -13.16 9.65 -14.79
C GLN A 550 -13.88 10.83 -14.12
N ASP A 551 -14.29 10.67 -12.86
CA ASP A 551 -14.91 11.75 -12.08
C ASP A 551 -13.97 12.97 -11.95
N ALA A 552 -12.67 12.75 -11.76
CA ALA A 552 -11.69 13.83 -11.71
C ALA A 552 -11.50 14.53 -13.07
N LEU A 553 -11.36 13.78 -14.17
CA LEU A 553 -11.24 14.33 -15.51
C LEU A 553 -12.46 15.20 -15.87
N ASN A 554 -13.67 14.71 -15.58
CA ASN A 554 -14.89 15.46 -15.87
C ASN A 554 -14.95 16.78 -15.09
N LYS A 555 -14.56 16.77 -13.81
CA LYS A 555 -14.52 17.99 -12.97
C LYS A 555 -13.47 19.01 -13.42
N GLU A 556 -12.41 18.55 -14.09
CA GLU A 556 -11.39 19.40 -14.70
C GLU A 556 -11.76 19.82 -16.14
N GLY A 557 -12.94 19.44 -16.65
CA GLY A 557 -13.42 19.80 -17.99
C GLY A 557 -12.81 18.97 -19.12
N LEU A 558 -12.21 17.82 -18.80
CA LEU A 558 -11.58 16.87 -19.74
C LEU A 558 -12.53 15.72 -20.10
N ASP A 559 -13.81 16.00 -20.29
CA ASP A 559 -14.87 15.00 -20.55
C ASP A 559 -14.65 14.18 -21.83
N ASN A 560 -13.83 14.71 -22.74
CA ASN A 560 -13.43 14.06 -23.99
C ASN A 560 -12.49 12.85 -23.76
N ILE A 561 -11.73 12.84 -22.66
CA ILE A 561 -10.82 11.74 -22.34
C ILE A 561 -11.58 10.70 -21.52
N LYS A 562 -11.67 9.48 -22.05
CA LYS A 562 -12.35 8.36 -21.36
C LYS A 562 -11.38 7.55 -20.52
N VAL A 563 -11.83 7.15 -19.34
CA VAL A 563 -11.14 6.16 -18.52
C VAL A 563 -11.81 4.81 -18.73
N MET A 564 -11.04 3.86 -19.26
CA MET A 564 -11.55 2.56 -19.67
C MET A 564 -10.85 1.44 -18.92
N ASN A 565 -11.59 0.36 -18.69
CA ASN A 565 -10.97 -0.89 -18.34
C ASN A 565 -10.20 -1.44 -19.54
N ILE A 566 -9.07 -2.12 -19.32
CA ILE A 566 -8.34 -2.80 -20.41
C ILE A 566 -9.22 -3.78 -21.19
N LEU A 567 -10.21 -4.37 -20.53
CA LEU A 567 -11.18 -5.27 -21.15
C LEU A 567 -12.11 -4.57 -22.14
N GLU A 568 -12.48 -3.31 -21.89
CA GLU A 568 -13.28 -2.53 -22.83
C GLU A 568 -12.49 -2.21 -24.09
N LEU A 569 -11.21 -1.87 -23.93
CA LEU A 569 -10.30 -1.65 -25.06
C LEU A 569 -10.08 -2.94 -25.88
N LEU A 570 -9.92 -4.08 -25.21
CA LEU A 570 -9.83 -5.38 -25.87
C LEU A 570 -11.12 -5.73 -26.61
N LYS A 571 -12.29 -5.52 -26.00
CA LYS A 571 -13.58 -5.74 -26.66
C LYS A 571 -13.68 -4.92 -27.95
N MET A 572 -13.32 -3.64 -27.89
CA MET A 572 -13.30 -2.78 -29.09
C MET A 572 -12.42 -3.36 -30.21
N SER A 573 -11.31 -4.01 -29.86
CA SER A 573 -10.43 -4.66 -30.85
C SER A 573 -11.02 -5.92 -31.48
N TYR A 574 -11.95 -6.61 -30.81
CA TYR A 574 -12.60 -7.83 -31.32
C TYR A 574 -13.97 -7.62 -31.98
N ASP A 575 -14.64 -6.50 -31.69
CA ASP A 575 -15.97 -6.20 -32.25
C ASP A 575 -15.88 -5.91 -33.77
N ASP A 576 -16.80 -6.48 -34.55
CA ASP A 576 -17.00 -6.13 -35.95
C ASP A 576 -17.61 -4.72 -36.07
N LYS A 577 -17.34 -3.99 -37.16
CA LYS A 577 -17.88 -2.63 -37.38
C LYS A 577 -19.37 -2.61 -37.70
#